data_AF-A0A142XKY7-F1
#
_entry.id   AF-A0A142XKY7-F1
#
_cell.length_a   1.000
_cell.length_b   1.000
_cell.length_c   1.000
_cell.angle_alpha   90.00
_cell.angle_beta   90.00
_cell.angle_gamma   90.00
#
_symmetry.space_group_name_H-M   'P 1'
#
loop_
_entity.id
_entity.type
_entity.pdbx_description
1 polymer ?
#
loop_
_entity_poly.entity_id
_entity_poly.type
_entity_poly.pdbx_seq_one_letter_code
_entity_poly.pdbx_strand_id
1 'polypeptide(L)'
;MKRYSATTTWAARFALFGIAAAMLAFLTVGVYMALPHQPPKPPETTPGYSFAQLTPEETLPVKPKTPEGPAKPGDPIPIEPKPKVVDVSEALALAAGGVVGEVAATKSNDPGPGLADPVSTPDTAVREIGRVETSRTLVVTQDPAKPGVWSRLRVKGDGDEIVVSNAPVMALPGYKANVLIGARDKQVQVYLWGNVPEQIPYRVFESRVKFHPPAAGFDADLTLLGGRIYLKSKKPEGDKNPASRKVRVRAANEVWDISLPDEKTDVLVELISWFEPGTTYARAGGAPPKQEGRVAVLNGAAKFAAPRRFKAVDKFAVNTQIVWDSGSGALADPQPITNMQEATANPTLDGDDQKNISRIFTETADRVTERNVVRQVIESRLDPPPTVVDREAVARLTVYSLAALADNSPPGDEMLKALVDVLKSELPWFVRQSVVTALTAWVARDRGNTAILRAVLVSKGLGEDKDDEDAADRFLRLIRGFVSPTKPDPERLDELGKLLADKSIPVREAALWNIASVDLETWVPPPARANVGAVGAAVNSEDYKKFLVTWRGKIEMLKKRTTPFPLPRPVPKDGKEGKG
;
A
#
# COMPACT_ATOMS: atom_id res chain seq x y z
N MET A 1 35.16 -17.24 -48.01
CA MET A 1 36.10 -18.33 -47.65
C MET A 1 37.47 -18.01 -48.23
N LYS A 2 38.46 -17.65 -47.40
CA LYS A 2 39.84 -17.42 -47.87
C LYS A 2 40.42 -18.77 -48.32
N ARG A 3 40.85 -18.87 -49.58
CA ARG A 3 41.57 -20.05 -50.09
C ARG A 3 42.94 -20.10 -49.40
N TYR A 4 43.23 -21.18 -48.68
CA TYR A 4 44.51 -21.37 -48.01
C TYR A 4 45.63 -21.47 -49.05
N SER A 5 46.62 -20.58 -48.99
CA SER A 5 47.85 -20.73 -49.77
C SER A 5 48.75 -21.79 -49.15
N ALA A 6 49.53 -22.47 -49.98
CA ALA A 6 50.46 -23.54 -49.61
C ALA A 6 51.57 -23.12 -48.61
N THR A 7 51.62 -21.84 -48.23
CA THR A 7 52.58 -21.28 -47.28
C THR A 7 52.07 -21.20 -45.84
N THR A 8 50.87 -21.72 -45.55
CA THR A 8 50.32 -21.72 -44.19
C THR A 8 51.10 -22.71 -43.31
N THR A 9 51.88 -22.19 -42.36
CA THR A 9 52.72 -23.00 -41.46
C THR A 9 51.87 -23.95 -40.62
N TRP A 10 52.42 -25.12 -40.28
CA TRP A 10 51.75 -26.13 -39.46
C TRP A 10 51.24 -25.57 -38.12
N ALA A 11 51.96 -24.60 -37.53
CA ALA A 11 51.55 -23.91 -36.31
C ALA A 11 50.21 -23.17 -36.47
N ALA A 12 49.97 -22.49 -37.60
CA ALA A 12 48.73 -21.78 -37.85
C ALA A 12 47.54 -22.74 -38.02
N ARG A 13 47.78 -23.95 -38.54
CA ARG A 13 46.74 -24.99 -38.61
C ARG A 13 46.37 -25.52 -37.24
N PHE A 14 47.36 -25.81 -36.38
CA PHE A 14 47.11 -26.24 -35.00
C PHE A 14 46.40 -25.19 -34.16
N ALA A 15 46.74 -23.90 -34.32
CA ALA A 15 46.04 -22.82 -33.64
C ALA A 15 44.55 -22.79 -34.02
N LEU A 16 44.23 -23.03 -35.29
CA LEU A 16 42.86 -23.01 -35.78
C LEU A 16 42.05 -24.22 -35.26
N PHE A 17 42.67 -25.41 -35.19
CA PHE A 17 42.07 -26.57 -34.52
C PHE A 17 41.87 -26.34 -33.02
N GLY A 18 42.82 -25.69 -32.34
CA GLY A 18 42.71 -25.33 -30.93
C GLY A 18 41.54 -24.38 -30.67
N ILE A 19 41.36 -23.35 -31.50
CA ILE A 19 40.23 -22.42 -31.41
C ILE A 19 38.90 -23.15 -31.65
N ALA A 20 38.82 -24.01 -32.66
CA ALA A 20 37.61 -24.78 -32.95
C ALA A 20 37.24 -25.73 -31.79
N ALA A 21 38.24 -26.41 -31.20
CA ALA A 21 38.03 -27.28 -30.04
C ALA A 21 37.57 -26.51 -28.80
N ALA A 22 38.17 -25.33 -28.55
CA ALA A 22 37.75 -24.46 -27.45
C ALA A 22 36.31 -23.97 -27.63
N MET A 23 35.94 -23.53 -28.85
CA MET A 23 34.56 -23.13 -29.14
C MET A 23 33.57 -24.28 -28.94
N LEU A 24 33.91 -25.50 -29.38
CA LEU A 24 33.06 -26.68 -29.17
C LEU A 24 32.89 -27.00 -27.68
N ALA A 25 33.96 -26.86 -26.88
CA ALA A 25 33.89 -27.07 -25.43
C ALA A 25 32.97 -26.03 -24.76
N PHE A 26 33.10 -24.74 -25.09
CA PHE A 26 32.23 -23.69 -24.58
C PHE A 26 30.76 -23.90 -24.95
N LEU A 27 30.50 -24.35 -26.19
CA LEU A 27 29.14 -24.61 -26.66
C LEU A 27 28.53 -25.82 -25.95
N THR A 28 29.30 -26.87 -25.71
CA THR A 28 28.88 -28.05 -24.93
C THR A 28 28.55 -27.66 -23.48
N VAL A 29 29.37 -26.83 -22.84
CA VAL A 29 29.08 -26.31 -21.47
C VAL A 29 27.84 -25.43 -21.47
N GLY A 30 27.66 -24.57 -22.48
CA GLY A 30 26.47 -23.75 -22.63
C GLY A 30 25.19 -24.58 -22.77
N VAL A 31 25.21 -25.63 -23.60
CA VAL A 31 24.09 -26.57 -23.74
C VAL A 31 23.83 -27.34 -22.46
N TYR A 32 24.88 -27.83 -21.79
CA TYR A 32 24.75 -28.54 -20.51
C TYR A 32 24.11 -27.64 -19.43
N MET A 33 24.51 -26.38 -19.34
CA MET A 33 23.90 -25.42 -18.41
C MET A 33 22.49 -24.99 -18.81
N ALA A 34 22.14 -25.04 -20.10
CA ALA A 34 20.81 -24.71 -20.59
C ALA A 34 19.81 -25.87 -20.47
N LEU A 35 20.26 -27.11 -20.28
CA LEU A 35 19.38 -28.24 -20.02
C LEU A 35 18.71 -28.08 -18.65
N PRO A 36 17.37 -28.16 -18.57
CA PRO A 36 16.66 -28.09 -17.30
C PRO A 36 17.09 -29.27 -16.43
N HIS A 37 17.87 -28.97 -15.39
CA HIS A 37 18.23 -29.96 -14.39
C HIS A 37 16.92 -30.38 -13.71
N GLN A 38 16.61 -31.68 -13.73
CA GLN A 38 15.43 -32.17 -13.02
C GLN A 38 15.55 -31.72 -11.56
N PRO A 39 14.52 -31.08 -10.99
CA PRO A 39 14.55 -30.74 -9.58
C PRO A 39 14.83 -32.03 -8.78
N PRO A 40 15.66 -31.97 -7.73
CA PRO A 40 15.93 -33.12 -6.89
C PRO A 40 14.59 -33.72 -6.46
N LYS A 41 14.44 -35.04 -6.62
CA LYS A 41 13.24 -35.75 -6.15
C LYS A 41 13.01 -35.35 -4.69
N PRO A 42 11.83 -34.83 -4.34
CA PRO A 42 11.53 -34.51 -2.96
C PRO A 42 11.72 -35.78 -2.11
N PRO A 43 12.25 -35.65 -0.88
CA PRO A 43 12.37 -36.80 0.01
C PRO A 43 10.99 -37.43 0.18
N GLU A 44 10.93 -38.77 0.12
CA GLU A 44 9.71 -39.53 0.34
C GLU A 44 9.17 -39.20 1.74
N THR A 45 8.17 -38.33 1.80
CA THR A 45 7.43 -38.07 3.03
C THR A 45 6.42 -39.18 3.23
N THR A 46 6.54 -39.85 4.37
CA THR A 46 5.66 -40.84 4.96
C THR A 46 4.16 -40.51 4.76
N PRO A 47 3.31 -41.48 4.38
CA PRO A 47 1.88 -41.24 4.18
C PRO A 47 1.20 -41.06 5.55
N GLY A 48 0.59 -39.90 5.78
CA GLY A 48 -0.10 -39.63 7.04
C GLY A 48 -1.13 -38.50 6.92
N TYR A 49 -2.40 -38.89 7.00
CA TYR A 49 -3.59 -38.08 7.24
C TYR A 49 -4.19 -37.29 6.07
N SER A 50 -4.88 -38.04 5.21
CA SER A 50 -6.01 -37.54 4.43
C SER A 50 -7.14 -37.10 5.36
N PHE A 51 -7.46 -35.80 5.39
CA PHE A 51 -8.76 -35.35 5.89
C PHE A 51 -9.83 -35.74 4.88
N ALA A 52 -10.79 -36.54 5.34
CA ALA A 52 -11.98 -36.88 4.58
C ALA A 52 -12.72 -35.60 4.17
N GLN A 53 -12.84 -35.37 2.85
CA GLN A 53 -13.85 -34.48 2.31
C GLN A 53 -15.22 -35.09 2.64
N LEU A 54 -15.97 -34.44 3.54
CA LEU A 54 -17.39 -34.67 3.66
C LEU A 54 -18.06 -34.03 2.44
N THR A 55 -18.47 -34.87 1.50
CA THR A 55 -19.42 -34.52 0.45
C THR A 55 -20.74 -34.14 1.12
N PRO A 56 -21.30 -32.93 0.92
CA PRO A 56 -22.63 -32.62 1.41
C PRO A 56 -23.65 -33.48 0.66
N GLU A 57 -24.51 -34.16 1.42
CA GLU A 57 -25.63 -34.94 0.93
C GLU A 57 -26.65 -33.99 0.26
N GLU A 58 -26.92 -34.24 -1.01
CA GLU A 58 -27.85 -33.49 -1.85
C GLU A 58 -29.29 -33.73 -1.35
N THR A 59 -29.83 -32.76 -0.61
CA THR A 59 -31.24 -32.80 -0.18
C THR A 59 -32.12 -32.28 -1.30
N LEU A 60 -32.99 -33.16 -1.80
CA LEU A 60 -33.98 -32.88 -2.84
C LEU A 60 -34.95 -31.74 -2.44
N PRO A 61 -35.40 -30.91 -3.40
CA PRO A 61 -36.30 -29.80 -3.10
C PRO A 61 -37.71 -30.29 -2.71
N VAL A 62 -38.16 -29.84 -1.54
CA VAL A 62 -39.55 -29.99 -1.07
C VAL A 62 -40.46 -29.08 -1.88
N LYS A 63 -41.47 -29.68 -2.49
CA LYS A 63 -42.53 -29.04 -3.29
C LYS A 63 -43.35 -28.05 -2.42
N PRO A 64 -43.54 -26.78 -2.81
CA PRO A 64 -44.35 -25.85 -2.04
C PRO A 64 -45.83 -26.24 -2.09
N LYS A 65 -46.49 -26.28 -0.92
CA LYS A 65 -47.94 -26.33 -0.78
C LYS A 65 -48.54 -24.95 -1.08
N THR A 66 -49.44 -24.92 -2.05
CA THR A 66 -50.36 -23.82 -2.33
C THR A 66 -51.29 -23.56 -1.14
N PRO A 67 -51.47 -22.32 -0.68
CA PRO A 67 -52.65 -21.90 0.06
C PRO A 67 -53.61 -21.13 -0.85
N GLU A 68 -54.82 -21.67 -1.02
CA GLU A 68 -55.99 -20.94 -1.52
C GLU A 68 -56.65 -20.16 -0.37
N GLY A 69 -57.08 -18.93 -0.66
CA GLY A 69 -58.00 -18.18 0.19
C GLY A 69 -57.99 -16.67 -0.06
N PRO A 70 -59.10 -16.04 -0.50
CA PRO A 70 -59.14 -14.63 -0.88
C PRO A 70 -59.36 -13.71 0.33
N ALA A 71 -58.54 -12.66 0.44
CA ALA A 71 -58.74 -11.58 1.42
C ALA A 71 -59.58 -10.44 0.81
N LYS A 72 -60.51 -9.93 1.63
CA LYS A 72 -61.39 -8.78 1.37
C LYS A 72 -60.58 -7.48 1.15
N PRO A 73 -61.10 -6.50 0.39
CA PRO A 73 -60.49 -5.18 0.27
C PRO A 73 -60.69 -4.39 1.56
N GLY A 74 -59.58 -4.03 2.20
CA GLY A 74 -59.53 -3.07 3.31
C GLY A 74 -58.98 -1.72 2.84
N ASP A 75 -59.48 -0.67 3.47
CA ASP A 75 -59.31 0.75 3.15
C ASP A 75 -57.85 1.24 3.00
N PRO A 76 -57.62 2.35 2.26
CA PRO A 76 -56.29 2.87 1.98
C PRO A 76 -55.57 3.34 3.26
N ILE A 77 -54.41 2.74 3.52
CA ILE A 77 -53.45 3.16 4.54
C ILE A 77 -52.90 4.55 4.15
N PRO A 78 -52.86 5.51 5.09
CA PRO A 78 -52.23 6.81 4.87
C PRO A 78 -50.77 6.64 4.48
N ILE A 79 -50.40 7.19 3.32
CA ILE A 79 -49.03 7.24 2.82
C ILE A 79 -48.22 8.09 3.81
N GLU A 80 -47.34 7.45 4.59
CA GLU A 80 -46.32 8.16 5.35
C GLU A 80 -45.43 8.95 4.38
N PRO A 81 -45.14 10.23 4.69
CA PRO A 81 -44.33 11.07 3.83
C PRO A 81 -42.93 10.46 3.69
N LYS A 82 -42.52 10.19 2.44
CA LYS A 82 -41.17 9.75 2.10
C LYS A 82 -40.14 10.65 2.79
N PRO A 83 -39.15 10.10 3.51
CA PRO A 83 -38.10 10.90 4.12
C PRO A 83 -37.40 11.74 3.05
N LYS A 84 -37.19 13.03 3.35
CA LYS A 84 -36.44 13.97 2.52
C LYS A 84 -35.08 13.34 2.21
N VAL A 85 -34.84 13.06 0.93
CA VAL A 85 -33.50 12.71 0.43
C VAL A 85 -32.61 13.92 0.74
N VAL A 86 -31.69 13.74 1.70
CA VAL A 86 -30.67 14.74 2.00
C VAL A 86 -29.78 14.84 0.77
N ASP A 87 -29.68 16.04 0.20
CA ASP A 87 -28.84 16.29 -0.96
C ASP A 87 -27.37 16.14 -0.56
N VAL A 88 -26.74 15.07 -1.03
CA VAL A 88 -25.32 14.78 -0.77
C VAL A 88 -24.44 15.93 -1.26
N SER A 89 -24.89 16.73 -2.24
CA SER A 89 -24.17 17.93 -2.68
C SER A 89 -24.17 19.04 -1.65
N GLU A 90 -25.17 19.14 -0.77
CA GLU A 90 -25.22 20.11 0.33
C GLU A 90 -24.35 19.67 1.52
N ALA A 91 -24.33 18.37 1.85
CA ALA A 91 -23.40 17.82 2.82
C ALA A 91 -21.94 17.89 2.32
N LEU A 92 -21.71 17.66 1.03
CA LEU A 92 -20.45 17.95 0.35
C LEU A 92 -20.17 19.45 0.31
N ALA A 93 -21.16 20.33 0.19
CA ALA A 93 -20.97 21.78 0.23
C ALA A 93 -20.86 22.34 1.65
N LEU A 94 -21.09 21.54 2.70
CA LEU A 94 -20.77 21.84 4.10
C LEU A 94 -19.41 21.25 4.51
N ALA A 95 -19.04 20.09 3.96
CA ALA A 95 -17.70 19.50 4.10
C ALA A 95 -16.64 20.21 3.21
N ALA A 96 -17.01 20.56 1.98
CA ALA A 96 -16.33 21.47 1.06
C ALA A 96 -16.74 22.94 1.29
N GLY A 97 -17.74 23.18 2.14
CA GLY A 97 -18.10 24.47 2.74
C GLY A 97 -17.12 24.97 3.78
N GLY A 98 -15.93 24.39 3.82
CA GLY A 98 -14.74 25.20 3.98
C GLY A 98 -14.70 26.23 2.85
N VAL A 99 -15.42 27.33 3.04
CA VAL A 99 -15.11 28.68 2.55
C VAL A 99 -14.48 28.65 1.15
N VAL A 100 -15.26 28.96 0.10
CA VAL A 100 -14.72 29.56 -1.14
C VAL A 100 -14.30 31.02 -0.87
N GLY A 101 -13.62 31.24 0.24
CA GLY A 101 -12.48 32.12 0.26
C GLY A 101 -11.33 31.29 -0.30
N GLU A 102 -10.34 31.96 -0.88
CA GLU A 102 -8.95 31.54 -0.81
C GLU A 102 -8.78 30.46 0.26
N VAL A 103 -8.42 29.21 -0.12
CA VAL A 103 -7.95 28.21 0.84
C VAL A 103 -6.90 28.94 1.61
N ALA A 104 -7.28 29.48 2.77
CA ALA A 104 -6.42 30.27 3.61
C ALA A 104 -5.40 29.23 4.00
N ALA A 105 -4.27 29.26 3.28
CA ALA A 105 -3.17 28.33 3.39
C ALA A 105 -3.01 28.12 4.87
N THR A 106 -3.50 26.97 5.39
CA THR A 106 -3.86 26.76 6.80
C THR A 106 -2.81 27.49 7.59
N LYS A 107 -3.14 28.70 8.13
CA LYS A 107 -2.15 29.75 8.48
C LYS A 107 -0.91 29.01 8.90
N SER A 108 0.08 28.94 7.99
CA SER A 108 1.23 28.03 8.11
C SER A 108 1.55 28.01 9.57
N ASN A 109 1.32 26.88 10.27
CA ASN A 109 1.55 26.79 11.71
C ASN A 109 2.81 27.59 11.95
N ASP A 110 2.68 28.73 12.62
CA ASP A 110 3.77 29.69 12.79
C ASP A 110 4.98 28.82 13.09
N PRO A 111 6.04 28.83 12.25
CA PRO A 111 7.00 27.73 12.08
C PRO A 111 7.61 27.11 13.35
N GLY A 112 7.28 27.63 14.52
CA GLY A 112 7.91 27.38 15.77
C GLY A 112 9.12 28.30 15.82
N PRO A 113 9.47 28.82 17.00
CA PRO A 113 10.76 29.44 17.17
C PRO A 113 11.87 28.47 16.71
N GLY A 114 12.67 28.90 15.72
CA GLY A 114 13.86 28.16 15.27
C GLY A 114 13.84 27.55 13.86
N LEU A 115 12.86 27.82 13.00
CA LEU A 115 12.98 27.47 11.57
C LEU A 115 13.65 28.56 10.73
N ALA A 116 14.37 28.13 9.70
CA ALA A 116 15.03 28.99 8.74
C ALA A 116 14.07 29.74 7.82
N ASP A 117 14.64 30.64 7.02
CA ASP A 117 13.91 31.31 5.95
C ASP A 117 13.12 30.30 5.09
N PRO A 118 11.94 30.70 4.60
CA PRO A 118 11.10 29.82 3.80
C PRO A 118 11.86 29.28 2.58
N VAL A 119 12.01 27.96 2.51
CA VAL A 119 12.49 27.30 1.29
C VAL A 119 11.54 27.61 0.15
N SER A 120 12.08 27.90 -1.05
CA SER A 120 11.28 28.21 -2.23
C SER A 120 10.21 27.14 -2.49
N THR A 121 9.02 27.63 -2.83
CA THR A 121 7.92 26.77 -3.26
C THR A 121 8.31 26.01 -4.53
N PRO A 122 7.77 24.80 -4.75
CA PRO A 122 8.01 24.07 -5.99
C PRO A 122 7.57 24.88 -7.21
N ASP A 123 8.27 24.72 -8.35
CA ASP A 123 7.85 25.30 -9.62
C ASP A 123 6.54 24.62 -10.08
N THR A 124 5.54 25.44 -10.38
CA THR A 124 4.21 25.00 -10.79
C THR A 124 4.08 24.83 -12.30
N ALA A 125 5.12 25.16 -13.08
CA ALA A 125 5.14 24.94 -14.52
C ALA A 125 4.97 23.46 -14.87
N VAL A 126 4.09 23.20 -15.84
CA VAL A 126 3.82 21.87 -16.38
C VAL A 126 4.82 21.57 -17.49
N ARG A 127 5.64 20.53 -17.32
CA ARG A 127 6.72 20.13 -18.24
C ARG A 127 6.85 18.61 -18.26
N GLU A 128 7.35 18.06 -19.35
CA GLU A 128 7.87 16.69 -19.34
C GLU A 128 9.07 16.61 -18.39
N ILE A 129 9.05 15.65 -17.46
CA ILE A 129 10.11 15.52 -16.46
C ILE A 129 10.72 14.12 -16.39
N GLY A 130 10.08 13.11 -16.96
CA GLY A 130 10.57 11.75 -16.84
C GLY A 130 9.77 10.70 -17.59
N ARG A 131 10.08 9.44 -17.29
CA ARG A 131 9.42 8.26 -17.87
C ARG A 131 9.47 7.07 -16.93
N VAL A 132 8.52 6.14 -17.09
CA VAL A 132 8.55 4.84 -16.41
C VAL A 132 9.47 3.89 -17.18
N GLU A 133 10.35 3.17 -16.48
CA GLU A 133 11.26 2.19 -17.07
C GLU A 133 10.86 0.74 -16.80
N THR A 134 10.04 0.47 -15.78
CA THR A 134 9.64 -0.89 -15.42
C THR A 134 8.37 -1.32 -16.14
N SER A 135 8.47 -2.33 -17.01
CA SER A 135 7.33 -2.90 -17.72
C SER A 135 6.46 -3.77 -16.80
N ARG A 136 5.24 -4.10 -17.23
CA ARG A 136 4.29 -4.96 -16.48
C ARG A 136 4.00 -4.48 -15.06
N THR A 137 4.12 -3.19 -14.83
CA THR A 137 3.69 -2.53 -13.59
C THR A 137 2.48 -1.64 -13.85
N LEU A 138 1.71 -1.39 -12.80
CA LEU A 138 0.67 -0.36 -12.81
C LEU A 138 1.19 0.87 -12.08
N VAL A 139 1.88 1.72 -12.84
CA VAL A 139 2.11 3.10 -12.48
C VAL A 139 0.99 3.94 -13.09
N VAL A 140 0.39 4.81 -12.29
CA VAL A 140 -0.72 5.66 -12.72
C VAL A 140 -0.42 7.13 -12.44
N THR A 141 -1.01 8.02 -13.23
CA THR A 141 -0.94 9.47 -13.08
C THR A 141 -2.31 10.11 -13.21
N GLN A 142 -2.51 11.26 -12.58
CA GLN A 142 -3.71 12.07 -12.79
C GLN A 142 -3.43 13.20 -13.78
N ASP A 143 -4.40 13.47 -14.63
CA ASP A 143 -4.41 14.70 -15.43
C ASP A 143 -4.73 15.88 -14.48
N PRO A 144 -3.86 16.91 -14.37
CA PRO A 144 -4.15 18.09 -13.56
C PRO A 144 -5.47 18.79 -13.94
N ALA A 145 -5.92 18.64 -15.18
CA ALA A 145 -7.20 19.18 -15.65
C ALA A 145 -8.42 18.32 -15.27
N LYS A 146 -8.19 17.06 -14.86
CA LYS A 146 -9.24 16.09 -14.50
C LYS A 146 -8.87 15.35 -13.21
N PRO A 147 -8.87 16.05 -12.05
CA PRO A 147 -8.61 15.42 -10.77
C PRO A 147 -9.58 14.24 -10.54
N GLY A 148 -9.11 13.18 -9.88
CA GLY A 148 -9.88 11.95 -9.69
C GLY A 148 -9.75 10.89 -10.78
N VAL A 149 -9.35 11.28 -12.00
CA VAL A 149 -9.23 10.35 -13.11
C VAL A 149 -7.79 9.85 -13.21
N TRP A 150 -7.58 8.61 -12.78
CA TRP A 150 -6.29 7.94 -12.87
C TRP A 150 -6.11 7.27 -14.22
N SER A 151 -4.95 7.54 -14.82
CA SER A 151 -4.54 6.97 -16.09
C SER A 151 -3.25 6.18 -15.94
N ARG A 152 -3.12 5.04 -16.63
CA ARG A 152 -1.88 4.27 -16.64
C ARG A 152 -0.75 5.09 -17.30
N LEU A 153 0.46 4.94 -16.77
CA LEU A 153 1.72 5.34 -17.40
C LEU A 153 2.43 4.09 -17.93
N ARG A 154 2.75 4.07 -19.23
CA ARG A 154 3.44 2.96 -19.91
C ARG A 154 4.94 3.18 -20.04
N VAL A 155 5.64 2.07 -20.28
CA VAL A 155 7.05 2.10 -20.65
C VAL A 155 7.17 2.48 -22.13
N LYS A 156 8.24 3.20 -22.44
CA LYS A 156 8.60 3.63 -23.80
C LYS A 156 8.64 2.44 -24.77
N GLY A 157 7.78 2.47 -25.78
CA GLY A 157 7.65 1.42 -26.81
C GLY A 157 6.21 1.23 -27.34
N ASP A 158 5.20 1.40 -26.46
CA ASP A 158 3.77 1.15 -26.76
C ASP A 158 2.91 2.43 -26.83
N GLY A 159 3.57 3.58 -27.02
CA GLY A 159 3.01 4.92 -26.83
C GLY A 159 3.88 5.67 -25.83
N ASP A 160 4.55 6.74 -26.29
CA ASP A 160 5.49 7.55 -25.51
C ASP A 160 4.77 8.31 -24.37
N GLU A 161 4.34 7.59 -23.34
CA GLU A 161 3.71 8.21 -22.18
C GLU A 161 4.78 8.80 -21.26
N ILE A 162 4.78 10.11 -21.24
CA ILE A 162 5.72 10.93 -20.48
C ILE A 162 5.17 11.21 -19.08
N VAL A 163 6.07 11.25 -18.10
CA VAL A 163 5.76 11.77 -16.77
C VAL A 163 5.78 13.30 -16.87
N VAL A 164 4.65 13.91 -16.51
CA VAL A 164 4.48 15.36 -16.52
C VAL A 164 4.63 15.90 -15.10
N SER A 165 5.30 17.05 -14.95
CA SER A 165 5.44 17.71 -13.67
C SER A 165 4.10 18.18 -13.13
N ASN A 166 4.03 18.29 -11.80
CA ASN A 166 2.86 18.72 -11.04
C ASN A 166 1.62 17.80 -11.14
N ALA A 167 1.71 16.68 -11.84
CA ALA A 167 0.77 15.57 -11.76
C ALA A 167 1.19 14.56 -10.67
N PRO A 168 0.27 14.11 -9.80
CA PRO A 168 0.52 12.97 -8.93
C PRO A 168 0.80 11.70 -9.74
N VAL A 169 1.87 10.98 -9.39
CA VAL A 169 2.25 9.68 -9.91
C VAL A 169 2.23 8.66 -8.78
N MET A 170 1.69 7.47 -9.04
CA MET A 170 1.54 6.43 -8.04
C MET A 170 1.90 5.06 -8.61
N ALA A 171 2.71 4.29 -7.90
CA ALA A 171 2.75 2.84 -8.11
C ALA A 171 1.63 2.23 -7.28
N LEU A 172 0.70 1.51 -7.92
CA LEU A 172 -0.40 0.86 -7.22
C LEU A 172 0.11 -0.15 -6.19
N PRO A 173 -0.72 -0.53 -5.20
CA PRO A 173 -0.28 -1.40 -4.13
C PRO A 173 0.42 -2.69 -4.59
N GLY A 174 1.57 -2.98 -3.99
CA GLY A 174 2.42 -4.13 -4.33
C GLY A 174 3.27 -3.99 -5.60
N TYR A 175 2.96 -3.05 -6.48
CA TYR A 175 3.81 -2.76 -7.63
C TYR A 175 5.08 -2.03 -7.19
N LYS A 176 6.18 -2.36 -7.88
CA LYS A 176 7.46 -1.70 -7.70
C LYS A 176 7.97 -1.23 -9.05
N ALA A 177 8.24 0.06 -9.21
CA ALA A 177 8.50 0.65 -10.52
C ALA A 177 9.60 1.70 -10.48
N ASN A 178 10.48 1.65 -11.47
CA ASN A 178 11.50 2.67 -11.70
C ASN A 178 10.90 3.80 -12.53
N VAL A 179 10.97 5.01 -11.99
CA VAL A 179 10.68 6.24 -12.71
C VAL A 179 11.98 7.01 -12.84
N LEU A 180 12.34 7.37 -14.06
CA LEU A 180 13.53 8.15 -14.33
C LEU A 180 13.15 9.61 -14.56
N ILE A 181 13.72 10.52 -13.78
CA ILE A 181 13.44 11.95 -13.83
C ILE A 181 14.72 12.77 -14.03
N GLY A 182 14.55 14.02 -14.50
CA GLY A 182 15.65 14.96 -14.70
C GLY A 182 16.13 15.03 -16.14
N ALA A 183 17.15 15.88 -16.39
CA ALA A 183 17.73 16.06 -17.71
C ALA A 183 18.42 14.79 -18.22
N ARG A 184 18.58 14.63 -19.54
CA ARG A 184 19.12 13.40 -20.17
C ARG A 184 20.52 13.01 -19.64
N ASP A 185 21.35 13.99 -19.33
CA ASP A 185 22.70 13.84 -18.78
C ASP A 185 22.71 13.81 -17.23
N LYS A 186 21.60 14.16 -16.59
CA LYS A 186 21.45 14.25 -15.13
C LYS A 186 20.20 13.57 -14.61
N GLN A 187 20.16 12.24 -14.80
CA GLN A 187 19.00 11.44 -14.45
C GLN A 187 19.08 10.92 -13.01
N VAL A 188 17.95 11.03 -12.31
CA VAL A 188 17.72 10.46 -10.99
C VAL A 188 16.68 9.35 -11.16
N GLN A 189 17.01 8.16 -10.69
CA GLN A 189 16.08 7.03 -10.63
C GLN A 189 15.34 7.08 -9.31
N VAL A 190 14.01 7.13 -9.40
CA VAL A 190 13.08 7.05 -8.28
C VAL A 190 12.37 5.70 -8.36
N TYR A 191 12.72 4.80 -7.45
CA TYR A 191 12.06 3.49 -7.34
C TYR A 191 10.86 3.61 -6.40
N LEU A 192 9.66 3.57 -6.99
CA LEU A 192 8.39 3.52 -6.28
C LEU A 192 8.18 2.09 -5.74
N TRP A 193 7.71 1.95 -4.50
CA TRP A 193 7.66 0.70 -3.78
C TRP A 193 6.36 0.51 -2.98
N GLY A 194 5.52 -0.45 -3.38
CA GLY A 194 4.34 -0.84 -2.63
C GLY A 194 4.51 -2.09 -1.75
N ASN A 195 3.95 -2.07 -0.54
CA ASN A 195 3.95 -3.16 0.45
C ASN A 195 2.73 -4.09 0.33
N VAL A 196 2.53 -4.73 -0.83
CA VAL A 196 1.51 -5.80 -0.99
C VAL A 196 2.16 -7.02 -1.66
N PRO A 197 2.07 -8.23 -1.07
CA PRO A 197 1.55 -8.51 0.28
C PRO A 197 2.32 -7.74 1.35
N GLU A 198 1.76 -7.65 2.55
CA GLU A 198 2.32 -6.89 3.66
C GLU A 198 3.58 -7.57 4.20
N GLN A 199 4.74 -7.22 3.66
CA GLN A 199 6.04 -7.80 4.01
C GLN A 199 6.66 -7.11 5.24
N ILE A 200 6.28 -5.85 5.47
CA ILE A 200 6.69 -5.05 6.62
C ILE A 200 5.46 -4.58 7.41
N PRO A 201 5.57 -4.34 8.73
CA PRO A 201 4.43 -4.03 9.60
C PRO A 201 3.93 -2.57 9.49
N TYR A 202 4.09 -1.95 8.32
CA TYR A 202 3.71 -0.55 8.05
C TYR A 202 2.68 -0.48 6.92
N ARG A 203 1.78 0.50 6.99
CA ARG A 203 0.71 0.74 6.01
C ARG A 203 1.19 1.56 4.81
N VAL A 204 2.29 1.14 4.21
CA VAL A 204 2.86 1.76 2.99
C VAL A 204 2.52 0.90 1.77
N PHE A 205 1.21 0.70 1.54
CA PHE A 205 0.72 -0.22 0.51
C PHE A 205 1.11 0.25 -0.89
N GLU A 206 1.03 1.55 -1.16
CA GLU A 206 1.43 2.23 -2.39
C GLU A 206 2.56 3.26 -2.16
N SER A 207 3.13 3.78 -3.25
CA SER A 207 3.96 5.00 -3.23
C SER A 207 3.34 6.07 -4.09
N ARG A 208 3.16 7.27 -3.51
CA ARG A 208 2.58 8.43 -4.18
C ARG A 208 3.55 9.59 -4.16
N VAL A 209 3.91 10.06 -5.35
CA VAL A 209 4.84 11.18 -5.53
C VAL A 209 4.26 12.22 -6.48
N LYS A 210 4.70 13.45 -6.36
CA LYS A 210 4.42 14.53 -7.32
C LYS A 210 5.77 15.10 -7.74
N PHE A 211 6.11 14.98 -9.01
CA PHE A 211 7.38 15.50 -9.52
C PHE A 211 7.26 16.98 -9.87
N HIS A 212 8.30 17.77 -9.63
CA HIS A 212 8.33 19.21 -9.90
C HIS A 212 9.52 19.54 -10.80
N PRO A 213 9.44 20.57 -11.66
CA PRO A 213 10.61 21.09 -12.34
C PRO A 213 11.72 21.36 -11.32
N PRO A 214 12.97 20.88 -11.53
CA PRO A 214 14.03 21.03 -10.55
C PRO A 214 14.35 22.50 -10.29
N ALA A 215 14.46 22.88 -9.02
CA ALA A 215 14.97 24.20 -8.65
C ALA A 215 16.43 24.38 -9.11
N ALA A 216 16.88 25.63 -9.25
CA ALA A 216 18.26 25.92 -9.62
C ALA A 216 19.26 25.21 -8.68
N GLY A 217 20.22 24.49 -9.26
CA GLY A 217 21.21 23.71 -8.51
C GLY A 217 20.75 22.31 -8.06
N PHE A 218 19.56 21.86 -8.46
CA PHE A 218 19.06 20.51 -8.23
C PHE A 218 18.86 19.77 -9.55
N ASP A 219 19.04 18.46 -9.53
CA ASP A 219 18.78 17.58 -10.68
C ASP A 219 17.35 17.02 -10.66
N ALA A 220 16.73 16.97 -9.48
CA ALA A 220 15.35 16.56 -9.27
C ALA A 220 14.71 17.29 -8.09
N ASP A 221 13.42 17.62 -8.19
CA ASP A 221 12.55 18.09 -7.10
C ASP A 221 11.26 17.26 -7.11
N LEU A 222 10.87 16.71 -5.97
CA LEU A 222 9.65 15.93 -5.83
C LEU A 222 9.02 16.12 -4.46
N THR A 223 7.69 15.97 -4.40
CA THR A 223 6.93 15.82 -3.17
C THR A 223 6.53 14.36 -2.98
N LEU A 224 6.95 13.74 -1.88
CA LEU A 224 6.45 12.45 -1.42
C LEU A 224 5.12 12.68 -0.70
N LEU A 225 4.02 12.27 -1.31
CA LEU A 225 2.66 12.40 -0.77
C LEU A 225 2.36 11.30 0.25
N GLY A 226 3.04 10.16 0.14
CA GLY A 226 2.92 9.04 1.05
C GLY A 226 3.61 7.79 0.51
N GLY A 227 3.92 6.86 1.40
CA GLY A 227 4.56 5.59 1.05
C GLY A 227 6.08 5.68 1.03
N ARG A 228 6.69 4.82 0.23
CA ARG A 228 8.14 4.61 0.24
C ARG A 228 8.75 4.76 -1.14
N ILE A 229 9.90 5.42 -1.24
CA ILE A 229 10.68 5.50 -2.47
C ILE A 229 12.17 5.25 -2.20
N TYR A 230 12.89 4.85 -3.23
CA TYR A 230 14.34 4.75 -3.21
C TYR A 230 14.93 5.65 -4.28
N LEU A 231 15.99 6.37 -3.94
CA LEU A 231 16.65 7.35 -4.80
C LEU A 231 18.03 6.84 -5.18
N LYS A 232 18.32 6.84 -6.48
CA LYS A 232 19.63 6.49 -7.05
C LYS A 232 20.04 7.49 -8.12
N SER A 233 21.33 7.77 -8.23
CA SER A 233 21.88 8.42 -9.41
C SER A 233 21.90 7.41 -10.56
N LYS A 234 21.43 7.79 -11.75
CA LYS A 234 21.59 6.97 -12.94
C LYS A 234 22.75 7.50 -13.76
N LYS A 235 23.70 6.61 -14.04
CA LYS A 235 24.84 6.88 -14.91
C LYS A 235 24.39 6.85 -16.38
N PRO A 236 24.63 7.91 -17.17
CA PRO A 236 24.43 7.86 -18.60
C PRO A 236 25.34 6.80 -19.23
N GLU A 237 24.83 6.08 -20.22
CA GLU A 237 25.61 5.08 -20.95
C GLU A 237 26.88 5.72 -21.55
N GLY A 238 28.04 5.13 -21.28
CA GLY A 238 29.34 5.61 -21.77
C GLY A 238 30.06 6.64 -20.90
N ASP A 239 29.42 7.21 -19.88
CA ASP A 239 30.13 8.03 -18.89
C ASP A 239 31.03 7.12 -18.04
N LYS A 240 32.24 7.54 -17.66
CA LYS A 240 33.10 6.77 -16.74
C LYS A 240 32.96 7.24 -15.30
N ASN A 241 32.60 8.50 -15.10
CA ASN A 241 32.59 9.17 -13.80
C ASN A 241 31.20 9.78 -13.57
N PRO A 242 30.22 8.99 -13.07
CA PRO A 242 28.87 9.51 -12.86
C PRO A 242 28.93 10.72 -11.92
N ALA A 243 28.43 11.85 -12.41
CA ALA A 243 28.37 13.07 -11.62
C ALA A 243 27.43 12.87 -10.40
N SER A 244 27.80 13.50 -9.29
CA SER A 244 26.95 13.62 -8.10
C SER A 244 25.59 14.22 -8.48
N ARG A 245 24.51 13.71 -7.88
CA ARG A 245 23.14 14.21 -8.08
C ARG A 245 22.60 14.85 -6.82
N LYS A 246 21.90 15.97 -6.97
CA LYS A 246 21.21 16.63 -5.86
C LYS A 246 19.71 16.57 -6.06
N VAL A 247 19.02 15.95 -5.10
CA VAL A 247 17.57 15.75 -5.10
C VAL A 247 16.96 16.55 -3.97
N ARG A 248 15.93 17.33 -4.28
CA ARG A 248 15.07 17.94 -3.27
C ARG A 248 13.84 17.06 -3.08
N VAL A 249 13.60 16.65 -1.84
CA VAL A 249 12.44 15.87 -1.44
C VAL A 249 11.61 16.68 -0.48
N ARG A 250 10.32 16.79 -0.75
CA ARG A 250 9.35 17.46 0.10
C ARG A 250 8.43 16.40 0.66
N ALA A 251 8.24 16.35 1.97
CA ALA A 251 7.40 15.35 2.61
C ALA A 251 6.67 16.01 3.78
N ALA A 252 5.34 15.93 3.79
CA ALA A 252 4.52 16.71 4.72
C ALA A 252 4.90 18.21 4.68
N ASN A 253 5.39 18.75 5.80
CA ASN A 253 5.86 20.13 5.92
C ASN A 253 7.40 20.26 5.93
N GLU A 254 8.11 19.16 5.67
CA GLU A 254 9.57 19.13 5.62
C GLU A 254 10.09 19.28 4.20
N VAL A 255 11.32 19.81 4.10
CA VAL A 255 12.10 19.84 2.86
C VAL A 255 13.48 19.28 3.17
N TRP A 256 13.88 18.27 2.40
CA TRP A 256 15.16 17.60 2.53
C TRP A 256 15.93 17.67 1.22
N ASP A 257 17.17 18.13 1.31
CA ASP A 257 18.12 18.16 0.21
C ASP A 257 19.08 16.97 0.37
N ILE A 258 19.07 16.05 -0.59
CA ILE A 258 19.84 14.81 -0.56
C ILE A 258 20.86 14.84 -1.71
N SER A 259 22.14 14.65 -1.39
CA SER A 259 23.19 14.49 -2.41
C SER A 259 23.58 13.02 -2.55
N LEU A 260 23.50 12.51 -3.78
CA LEU A 260 23.86 11.16 -4.19
C LEU A 260 25.20 11.21 -4.94
N PRO A 261 26.34 10.90 -4.30
CA PRO A 261 27.66 11.10 -4.91
C PRO A 261 27.92 10.18 -6.11
N ASP A 262 27.32 8.99 -6.16
CA ASP A 262 27.53 8.01 -7.22
C ASP A 262 26.29 7.11 -7.47
N GLU A 263 26.40 6.21 -8.44
CA GLU A 263 25.34 5.24 -8.80
C GLU A 263 25.16 4.09 -7.80
N LYS A 264 26.12 3.90 -6.88
CA LYS A 264 26.06 2.86 -5.85
C LYS A 264 25.28 3.31 -4.63
N THR A 265 25.14 4.63 -4.46
CA THR A 265 24.40 5.24 -3.37
C THR A 265 22.91 4.94 -3.52
N ASP A 266 22.33 4.36 -2.48
CA ASP A 266 20.92 3.98 -2.39
C ASP A 266 20.30 4.64 -1.16
N VAL A 267 19.37 5.57 -1.37
CA VAL A 267 18.72 6.32 -0.28
C VAL A 267 17.23 6.00 -0.25
N LEU A 268 16.79 5.44 0.86
CA LEU A 268 15.39 5.28 1.21
C LEU A 268 14.81 6.63 1.65
N VAL A 269 13.64 6.98 1.15
CA VAL A 269 12.79 8.04 1.69
C VAL A 269 11.39 7.48 1.90
N GLU A 270 10.83 7.67 3.09
CA GLU A 270 9.54 7.12 3.47
C GLU A 270 8.71 8.16 4.23
N LEU A 271 7.41 8.18 3.96
CA LEU A 271 6.42 8.99 4.65
C LEU A 271 5.23 8.10 5.04
N ILE A 272 5.06 7.89 6.34
CA ILE A 272 3.99 7.09 6.92
C ILE A 272 2.98 8.04 7.58
N SER A 273 1.69 7.74 7.50
CA SER A 273 0.65 8.51 8.19
C SER A 273 -0.33 7.59 8.91
N TRP A 274 -0.69 7.94 10.14
CA TRP A 274 -1.62 7.17 10.98
C TRP A 274 -2.30 8.06 12.02
N PHE A 275 -3.40 7.59 12.58
CA PHE A 275 -3.97 8.20 13.78
C PHE A 275 -3.40 7.53 15.03
N GLU A 276 -3.02 8.33 16.03
CA GLU A 276 -2.57 7.81 17.31
C GLU A 276 -3.73 7.09 18.02
N PRO A 277 -3.52 5.89 18.56
CA PRO A 277 -4.56 5.17 19.26
C PRO A 277 -5.20 5.98 20.37
N GLY A 278 -6.53 6.02 20.37
CA GLY A 278 -7.30 6.80 21.32
C GLY A 278 -7.47 8.26 20.99
N THR A 279 -7.00 8.70 19.83
CA THR A 279 -7.40 9.99 19.28
C THR A 279 -8.93 10.08 19.28
N THR A 280 -9.47 11.07 19.97
CA THR A 280 -10.91 11.30 20.04
C THR A 280 -11.46 11.46 18.62
N TYR A 281 -12.45 10.64 18.27
CA TYR A 281 -13.18 10.79 17.03
C TYR A 281 -13.94 12.11 17.05
N ALA A 282 -13.83 12.87 15.98
CA ALA A 282 -14.67 14.03 15.73
C ALA A 282 -15.12 13.99 14.28
N ARG A 283 -16.42 14.23 14.05
CA ARG A 283 -17.02 14.33 12.71
C ARG A 283 -16.31 15.39 11.85
N ALA A 284 -15.88 16.48 12.49
CA ALA A 284 -15.08 17.55 11.91
C ALA A 284 -14.05 18.06 12.93
N GLY A 285 -12.89 18.54 12.45
CA GLY A 285 -11.91 19.26 13.29
C GLY A 285 -11.17 18.43 14.33
N GLY A 286 -11.22 17.09 14.27
CA GLY A 286 -10.45 16.22 15.17
C GLY A 286 -8.94 16.32 14.96
N ALA A 287 -8.16 15.68 15.84
CA ALA A 287 -6.70 15.72 15.72
C ALA A 287 -6.24 15.20 14.35
N PRO A 288 -5.26 15.85 13.70
CA PRO A 288 -4.76 15.41 12.41
C PRO A 288 -4.05 14.05 12.55
N PRO A 289 -3.94 13.28 11.45
CA PRO A 289 -3.09 12.09 11.46
C PRO A 289 -1.65 12.50 11.79
N LYS A 290 -0.98 11.70 12.62
CA LYS A 290 0.48 11.78 12.79
C LYS A 290 1.15 11.33 11.51
N GLN A 291 2.28 11.94 11.22
CA GLN A 291 3.11 11.62 10.08
C GLN A 291 4.54 11.41 10.55
N GLU A 292 5.18 10.37 10.04
CA GLU A 292 6.60 10.11 10.26
C GLU A 292 7.31 10.08 8.93
N GLY A 293 8.36 10.88 8.85
CA GLY A 293 9.24 10.99 7.71
C GLY A 293 10.57 10.33 8.02
N ARG A 294 11.06 9.49 7.12
CA ARG A 294 12.33 8.77 7.30
C ARG A 294 13.21 8.94 6.07
N VAL A 295 14.48 9.21 6.28
CA VAL A 295 15.53 9.11 5.25
C VAL A 295 16.59 8.16 5.74
N ALA A 296 17.03 7.20 4.92
CA ALA A 296 18.06 6.24 5.30
C ALA A 296 19.00 5.91 4.13
N VAL A 297 20.27 5.70 4.43
CA VAL A 297 21.26 5.28 3.42
C VAL A 297 21.43 3.77 3.51
N LEU A 298 21.07 3.05 2.46
CA LEU A 298 21.11 1.58 2.43
C LEU A 298 22.37 1.05 1.75
N ASN A 299 22.96 1.85 0.87
CA ASN A 299 24.23 1.54 0.23
C ASN A 299 25.00 2.85 -0.05
N GLY A 300 26.33 2.78 -0.06
CA GLY A 300 27.20 3.93 -0.29
C GLY A 300 27.20 4.96 0.86
N ALA A 301 27.24 6.24 0.52
CA ALA A 301 27.12 7.35 1.46
C ALA A 301 26.39 8.50 0.78
N ALA A 302 25.65 9.30 1.53
CA ALA A 302 24.95 10.47 1.00
C ALA A 302 25.34 11.74 1.76
N LYS A 303 24.91 12.90 1.27
CA LYS A 303 24.78 14.10 2.10
C LYS A 303 23.30 14.38 2.34
N PHE A 304 22.97 14.84 3.53
CA PHE A 304 21.60 15.22 3.88
C PHE A 304 21.59 16.63 4.45
N ALA A 305 20.62 17.44 4.05
CA ALA A 305 20.32 18.71 4.70
C ALA A 305 18.81 18.89 4.83
N ALA A 306 18.37 19.34 6.00
CA ALA A 306 17.02 19.81 6.26
C ALA A 306 17.11 21.34 6.47
N PRO A 307 17.11 22.15 5.38
CA PRO A 307 17.36 23.59 5.46
C PRO A 307 16.43 24.31 6.43
N ARG A 308 15.14 23.93 6.49
CA ARG A 308 14.18 24.51 7.45
C ARG A 308 14.60 24.30 8.90
N ARG A 309 15.33 23.23 9.20
CA ARG A 309 15.73 22.79 10.53
C ARG A 309 17.19 23.16 10.86
N PHE A 310 17.89 23.86 9.97
CA PHE A 310 19.34 24.14 10.08
C PHE A 310 20.21 22.90 10.34
N LYS A 311 19.75 21.73 9.90
CA LYS A 311 20.44 20.47 10.13
C LYS A 311 21.10 19.99 8.85
N ALA A 312 22.40 19.74 8.90
CA ALA A 312 23.15 19.18 7.80
C ALA A 312 24.03 18.02 8.28
N VAL A 313 24.15 17.00 7.45
CA VAL A 313 24.95 15.80 7.67
C VAL A 313 25.80 15.61 6.41
N ASP A 314 27.06 16.04 6.48
CA ASP A 314 27.99 16.01 5.35
C ASP A 314 28.37 14.59 4.91
N LYS A 315 28.32 13.64 5.85
CA LYS A 315 28.58 12.23 5.60
C LYS A 315 27.50 11.38 6.26
N PHE A 316 26.43 11.15 5.52
CA PHE A 316 25.34 10.27 5.93
C PHE A 316 25.73 8.83 5.57
N ALA A 317 26.12 8.06 6.58
CA ALA A 317 26.74 6.74 6.42
C ALA A 317 25.72 5.64 6.07
N VAL A 318 26.17 4.59 5.38
CA VAL A 318 25.39 3.37 5.16
C VAL A 318 24.82 2.80 6.47
N ASN A 319 23.64 2.21 6.40
CA ASN A 319 22.88 1.64 7.51
C ASN A 319 22.54 2.65 8.62
N THR A 320 22.47 3.94 8.28
CA THR A 320 21.98 4.98 9.19
C THR A 320 20.74 5.65 8.64
N GLN A 321 19.93 6.18 9.54
CA GLN A 321 18.67 6.84 9.25
C GLN A 321 18.50 8.12 10.06
N ILE A 322 17.68 9.02 9.54
CA ILE A 322 17.17 10.20 10.20
C ILE A 322 15.64 10.09 10.17
N VAL A 323 15.00 10.35 11.31
CA VAL A 323 13.54 10.24 11.47
C VAL A 323 13.01 11.60 11.91
N TRP A 324 11.90 12.00 11.30
CA TRP A 324 11.09 13.17 11.62
C TRP A 324 9.71 12.71 12.07
N ASP A 325 9.18 13.30 13.14
CA ASP A 325 7.84 13.00 13.64
C ASP A 325 7.01 14.29 13.69
N SER A 326 5.80 14.26 13.12
CA SER A 326 4.94 15.43 13.04
C SER A 326 4.32 15.83 14.38
N GLY A 327 4.24 14.91 15.35
CA GLY A 327 3.67 15.18 16.67
C GLY A 327 4.59 16.05 17.53
N SER A 328 5.87 15.70 17.56
CA SER A 328 6.93 16.45 18.24
C SER A 328 7.52 17.57 17.38
N GLY A 329 7.40 17.45 16.05
CA GLY A 329 8.11 18.28 15.09
C GLY A 329 9.63 18.06 15.13
N ALA A 330 10.15 17.07 15.84
CA ALA A 330 11.58 16.86 16.01
C ALA A 330 12.18 16.12 14.82
N LEU A 331 13.43 16.47 14.47
CA LEU A 331 14.24 15.75 13.48
C LEU A 331 15.42 15.10 14.20
N ALA A 332 15.37 13.78 14.37
CA ALA A 332 16.37 13.00 15.10
C ALA A 332 17.77 13.11 14.48
N ASP A 333 18.82 12.91 15.27
CA ASP A 333 20.18 12.75 14.75
C ASP A 333 20.32 11.44 13.96
N PRO A 334 21.32 11.34 13.06
CA PRO A 334 21.61 10.10 12.38
C PRO A 334 21.82 8.96 13.38
N GLN A 335 21.07 7.88 13.20
CA GLN A 335 21.08 6.72 14.08
C GLN A 335 21.13 5.42 13.25
N PRO A 336 21.71 4.33 13.76
CA PRO A 336 21.71 3.05 13.06
C PRO A 336 20.29 2.54 12.77
N ILE A 337 20.11 1.88 11.63
CA ILE A 337 18.87 1.17 11.31
C ILE A 337 18.79 -0.07 12.20
N THR A 338 17.76 -0.16 13.04
CA THR A 338 17.56 -1.27 13.98
C THR A 338 17.13 -2.57 13.30
N ASN A 339 16.40 -2.46 12.18
CA ASN A 339 15.95 -3.60 11.38
C ASN A 339 16.20 -3.34 9.87
N MET A 340 17.27 -3.93 9.33
CA MET A 340 17.60 -3.78 7.91
C MET A 340 16.57 -4.43 6.97
N GLN A 341 15.84 -5.45 7.44
CA GLN A 341 14.80 -6.09 6.66
C GLN A 341 13.62 -5.15 6.40
N GLU A 342 13.34 -4.24 7.32
CA GLU A 342 12.30 -3.22 7.12
C GLU A 342 12.72 -2.13 6.16
N ALA A 343 14.02 -1.98 5.87
CA ALA A 343 14.54 -0.96 4.97
C ALA A 343 14.79 -1.49 3.54
N THR A 344 14.98 -2.80 3.36
CA THR A 344 15.27 -3.37 2.03
C THR A 344 14.11 -3.22 1.05
N ALA A 345 14.44 -2.94 -0.21
CA ALA A 345 13.48 -2.85 -1.31
C ALA A 345 12.89 -4.22 -1.70
N ASN A 346 13.57 -5.32 -1.36
CA ASN A 346 13.13 -6.67 -1.71
C ASN A 346 13.19 -7.57 -0.48
N PRO A 347 12.20 -7.47 0.43
CA PRO A 347 12.07 -8.45 1.49
C PRO A 347 11.83 -9.83 0.87
N THR A 348 12.46 -10.85 1.44
CA THR A 348 12.32 -12.23 0.99
C THR A 348 10.89 -12.73 1.18
N LEU A 349 10.28 -13.27 0.14
CA LEU A 349 9.06 -14.05 0.19
C LEU A 349 9.39 -15.53 0.02
N ASP A 350 8.45 -16.39 0.40
CA ASP A 350 8.49 -17.78 -0.06
C ASP A 350 8.42 -17.82 -1.59
N GLY A 351 9.12 -18.77 -2.21
CA GLY A 351 9.27 -18.84 -3.66
C GLY A 351 7.94 -19.04 -4.40
N ASP A 352 7.04 -19.85 -3.84
CA ASP A 352 5.73 -20.11 -4.45
C ASP A 352 4.80 -18.91 -4.30
N ASP A 353 4.79 -18.30 -3.11
CA ASP A 353 4.05 -17.06 -2.86
C ASP A 353 4.52 -15.94 -3.80
N GLN A 354 5.84 -15.74 -3.93
CA GLN A 354 6.41 -14.72 -4.81
C GLN A 354 5.98 -14.94 -6.27
N LYS A 355 6.00 -16.19 -6.74
CA LYS A 355 5.59 -16.55 -8.10
C LYS A 355 4.11 -16.27 -8.31
N ASN A 356 3.25 -16.66 -7.38
CA ASN A 356 1.80 -16.43 -7.46
C ASN A 356 1.47 -14.94 -7.46
N ILE A 357 2.08 -14.16 -6.56
CA ILE A 357 1.90 -12.71 -6.49
C ILE A 357 2.38 -12.02 -7.77
N SER A 358 3.57 -12.38 -8.26
CA SER A 358 4.12 -11.81 -9.50
C SER A 358 3.22 -12.10 -10.70
N ARG A 359 2.62 -13.30 -10.75
CA ARG A 359 1.63 -13.68 -11.77
C ARG A 359 0.38 -12.81 -11.68
N ILE A 360 -0.21 -12.65 -10.49
CA ILE A 360 -1.40 -11.80 -10.26
C ILE A 360 -1.13 -10.36 -10.68
N PHE A 361 0.02 -9.80 -10.32
CA PHE A 361 0.42 -8.43 -10.70
C PHE A 361 0.58 -8.28 -12.20
N THR A 362 1.25 -9.24 -12.84
CA THR A 362 1.46 -9.24 -14.30
C THR A 362 0.12 -9.34 -15.03
N GLU A 363 -0.74 -10.30 -14.67
CA GLU A 363 -2.06 -10.48 -15.28
C GLU A 363 -2.96 -9.25 -15.10
N THR A 364 -2.89 -8.60 -13.93
CA THR A 364 -3.65 -7.36 -13.70
C THR A 364 -3.11 -6.23 -14.55
N ALA A 365 -1.79 -6.08 -14.63
CA ALA A 365 -1.16 -5.05 -15.46
C ALA A 365 -1.45 -5.27 -16.95
N ASP A 366 -1.41 -6.50 -17.43
CA ASP A 366 -1.64 -6.84 -18.84
C ASP A 366 -3.10 -6.59 -19.26
N ARG A 367 -4.06 -6.68 -18.34
CA ARG A 367 -5.48 -6.34 -18.60
C ARG A 367 -5.74 -4.84 -18.75
N VAL A 368 -4.86 -3.97 -18.26
CA VAL A 368 -5.00 -2.51 -18.42
C VAL A 368 -4.41 -2.09 -19.77
N THR A 369 -5.09 -2.49 -20.85
CA THR A 369 -4.70 -2.27 -22.25
C THR A 369 -5.07 -0.89 -22.77
N GLU A 370 -5.82 -0.10 -22.01
CA GLU A 370 -6.13 1.28 -22.33
C GLU A 370 -5.75 2.21 -21.19
N ARG A 371 -5.56 3.48 -21.50
CA ARG A 371 -5.07 4.48 -20.53
C ARG A 371 -6.07 4.73 -19.39
N ASN A 372 -7.36 4.78 -19.70
CA ASN A 372 -8.41 5.24 -18.77
C ASN A 372 -9.23 4.10 -18.16
N VAL A 373 -8.87 2.84 -18.41
CA VAL A 373 -9.64 1.67 -17.93
C VAL A 373 -9.10 1.09 -16.62
N VAL A 374 -8.09 1.73 -16.01
CA VAL A 374 -7.44 1.25 -14.77
C VAL A 374 -8.48 0.88 -13.72
N ARG A 375 -9.39 1.81 -13.42
CA ARG A 375 -10.45 1.63 -12.43
C ARG A 375 -11.33 0.42 -12.76
N GLN A 376 -11.84 0.36 -13.98
CA GLN A 376 -12.78 -0.68 -14.41
C GLN A 376 -12.14 -2.07 -14.33
N VAL A 377 -10.88 -2.20 -14.76
CA VAL A 377 -10.13 -3.45 -14.68
C VAL A 377 -9.93 -3.88 -13.23
N ILE A 378 -9.56 -2.94 -12.34
CA ILE A 378 -9.41 -3.24 -10.92
C ILE A 378 -10.75 -3.64 -10.30
N GLU A 379 -11.81 -2.84 -10.47
CA GLU A 379 -13.16 -3.13 -9.93
C GLU A 379 -13.69 -4.49 -10.39
N SER A 380 -13.44 -4.89 -11.65
CA SER A 380 -13.87 -6.20 -12.18
C SER A 380 -13.27 -7.42 -11.46
N ARG A 381 -12.25 -7.21 -10.62
CA ARG A 381 -11.54 -8.27 -9.88
C ARG A 381 -11.94 -8.35 -8.41
N LEU A 382 -12.92 -7.56 -7.98
CA LEU A 382 -13.32 -7.46 -6.58
C LEU A 382 -14.02 -8.72 -6.07
N ASP A 383 -14.76 -9.41 -6.96
CA ASP A 383 -15.33 -10.73 -6.72
C ASP A 383 -14.76 -11.74 -7.73
N PRO A 384 -13.54 -12.24 -7.52
CA PRO A 384 -12.96 -13.21 -8.43
C PRO A 384 -13.77 -14.52 -8.35
N PRO A 385 -13.96 -15.24 -9.47
CA PRO A 385 -14.68 -16.51 -9.47
C PRO A 385 -14.10 -17.52 -8.46
N PRO A 386 -14.92 -18.41 -7.86
CA PRO A 386 -14.45 -19.43 -6.92
C PRO A 386 -13.36 -20.37 -7.48
N THR A 387 -13.24 -20.46 -8.80
CA THR A 387 -12.25 -21.29 -9.50
C THR A 387 -10.84 -20.68 -9.55
N VAL A 388 -10.66 -19.42 -9.13
CA VAL A 388 -9.36 -18.76 -9.11
C VAL A 388 -8.57 -19.26 -7.89
N VAL A 389 -7.46 -19.96 -8.15
CA VAL A 389 -6.57 -20.55 -7.11
C VAL A 389 -6.12 -19.53 -6.07
N ASP A 390 -5.92 -18.27 -6.47
CA ASP A 390 -5.47 -17.18 -5.61
C ASP A 390 -6.55 -16.11 -5.36
N ARG A 391 -7.83 -16.53 -5.27
CA ARG A 391 -8.98 -15.63 -5.11
C ARG A 391 -8.76 -14.59 -4.00
N GLU A 392 -8.22 -15.01 -2.85
CA GLU A 392 -7.96 -14.13 -1.72
C GLU A 392 -6.94 -13.03 -2.05
N ALA A 393 -5.79 -13.40 -2.60
CA ALA A 393 -4.75 -12.45 -2.95
C ALA A 393 -5.23 -11.46 -4.02
N VAL A 394 -6.03 -11.92 -4.99
CA VAL A 394 -6.62 -11.07 -6.03
C VAL A 394 -7.60 -10.06 -5.43
N ALA A 395 -8.53 -10.50 -4.58
CA ALA A 395 -9.52 -9.62 -3.96
C ALA A 395 -8.85 -8.59 -3.02
N ARG A 396 -7.88 -9.02 -2.20
CA ARG A 396 -7.10 -8.13 -1.33
C ARG A 396 -6.35 -7.06 -2.11
N LEU A 397 -5.61 -7.46 -3.15
CA LEU A 397 -4.92 -6.51 -4.03
C LEU A 397 -5.89 -5.50 -4.65
N THR A 398 -7.06 -5.98 -5.08
CA THR A 398 -8.10 -5.15 -5.68
C THR A 398 -8.60 -4.11 -4.69
N VAL A 399 -8.94 -4.52 -3.46
CA VAL A 399 -9.36 -3.62 -2.39
C VAL A 399 -8.33 -2.54 -2.11
N TYR A 400 -7.05 -2.92 -1.94
CA TYR A 400 -5.99 -1.94 -1.72
C TYR A 400 -5.83 -0.99 -2.90
N SER A 401 -5.91 -1.50 -4.14
CA SER A 401 -5.80 -0.69 -5.35
C SER A 401 -6.95 0.30 -5.48
N LEU A 402 -8.18 -0.09 -5.17
CA LEU A 402 -9.34 0.82 -5.15
C LEU A 402 -9.18 1.91 -4.10
N ALA A 403 -8.73 1.56 -2.90
CA ALA A 403 -8.44 2.55 -1.86
C ALA A 403 -7.29 3.48 -2.28
N ALA A 404 -6.25 2.99 -2.96
CA ALA A 404 -5.17 3.82 -3.49
C ALA A 404 -5.66 4.81 -4.56
N LEU A 405 -6.57 4.39 -5.43
CA LEU A 405 -7.16 5.22 -6.48
C LEU A 405 -8.22 6.21 -5.96
N ALA A 406 -8.86 5.92 -4.83
CA ALA A 406 -9.76 6.85 -4.18
C ALA A 406 -8.99 8.10 -3.70
N ASP A 407 -9.25 9.25 -4.31
CA ASP A 407 -8.79 10.56 -3.87
C ASP A 407 -9.96 11.41 -3.38
N ASN A 408 -9.71 12.68 -3.06
CA ASN A 408 -10.71 13.58 -2.48
C ASN A 408 -11.54 14.28 -3.57
N SER A 409 -11.91 13.53 -4.61
CA SER A 409 -12.67 14.02 -5.75
C SER A 409 -13.98 13.22 -5.90
N PRO A 410 -14.97 13.73 -6.66
CA PRO A 410 -16.21 12.99 -6.89
C PRO A 410 -16.00 11.60 -7.53
N PRO A 411 -15.07 11.40 -8.50
CA PRO A 411 -14.70 10.05 -8.95
C PRO A 411 -14.13 9.15 -7.84
N GLY A 412 -13.41 9.73 -6.88
CA GLY A 412 -12.90 9.04 -5.69
C GLY A 412 -14.00 8.52 -4.79
N ASP A 413 -15.10 9.27 -4.62
CA ASP A 413 -16.26 8.85 -3.83
C ASP A 413 -16.88 7.55 -4.36
N GLU A 414 -16.95 7.38 -5.67
CA GLU A 414 -17.46 6.15 -6.28
C GLU A 414 -16.60 4.92 -5.97
N MET A 415 -15.28 5.09 -5.85
CA MET A 415 -14.39 4.01 -5.45
C MET A 415 -14.57 3.68 -3.96
N LEU A 416 -14.78 4.69 -3.11
CA LEU A 416 -15.13 4.47 -1.70
C LEU A 416 -16.49 3.77 -1.55
N LYS A 417 -17.49 4.12 -2.39
CA LYS A 417 -18.79 3.45 -2.42
C LYS A 417 -18.65 1.96 -2.69
N ALA A 418 -17.83 1.57 -3.67
CA ALA A 418 -17.56 0.16 -3.97
C ALA A 418 -16.92 -0.58 -2.79
N LEU A 419 -15.98 0.06 -2.08
CA LEU A 419 -15.36 -0.51 -0.87
C LEU A 419 -16.38 -0.67 0.28
N VAL A 420 -17.26 0.31 0.48
CA VAL A 420 -18.32 0.22 1.49
C VAL A 420 -19.33 -0.87 1.14
N ASP A 421 -19.66 -1.06 -0.13
CA ASP A 421 -20.53 -2.16 -0.57
C ASP A 421 -19.91 -3.52 -0.24
N VAL A 422 -18.61 -3.71 -0.47
CA VAL A 422 -17.88 -4.92 -0.06
C VAL A 422 -17.94 -5.12 1.44
N LEU A 423 -17.73 -4.07 2.23
CA LEU A 423 -17.76 -4.13 3.68
C LEU A 423 -19.14 -4.55 4.24
N LYS A 424 -20.22 -4.23 3.53
CA LYS A 424 -21.59 -4.63 3.86
C LYS A 424 -21.98 -6.00 3.31
N SER A 425 -21.25 -6.52 2.33
CA SER A 425 -21.61 -7.74 1.60
C SER A 425 -21.33 -9.03 2.38
N GLU A 426 -21.91 -10.12 1.90
CA GLU A 426 -21.64 -11.48 2.35
C GLU A 426 -20.33 -12.06 1.78
N LEU A 427 -19.51 -11.24 1.10
CA LEU A 427 -18.21 -11.67 0.59
C LEU A 427 -17.33 -12.27 1.70
N PRO A 428 -16.30 -13.08 1.34
CA PRO A 428 -15.42 -13.67 2.35
C PRO A 428 -14.84 -12.62 3.29
N TRP A 429 -14.77 -12.97 4.57
CA TRP A 429 -14.37 -12.07 5.65
C TRP A 429 -13.00 -11.40 5.41
N PHE A 430 -12.05 -12.10 4.76
CA PHE A 430 -10.72 -11.56 4.47
C PHE A 430 -10.78 -10.34 3.53
N VAL A 431 -11.77 -10.27 2.63
CA VAL A 431 -11.98 -9.12 1.75
C VAL A 431 -12.45 -7.93 2.57
N ARG A 432 -13.41 -8.15 3.48
CA ARG A 432 -13.90 -7.10 4.39
C ARG A 432 -12.80 -6.59 5.33
N GLN A 433 -11.98 -7.47 5.89
CA GLN A 433 -10.82 -7.06 6.69
C GLN A 433 -9.79 -6.28 5.87
N SER A 434 -9.58 -6.65 4.60
CA SER A 434 -8.76 -5.86 3.69
C SER A 434 -9.35 -4.46 3.50
N VAL A 435 -10.69 -4.31 3.41
CA VAL A 435 -11.35 -3.01 3.31
C VAL A 435 -11.12 -2.19 4.58
N VAL A 436 -11.27 -2.77 5.77
CA VAL A 436 -10.97 -2.09 7.04
C VAL A 436 -9.52 -1.59 7.04
N THR A 437 -8.54 -2.44 6.74
CA THR A 437 -7.13 -2.05 6.66
C THR A 437 -6.88 -0.93 5.64
N ALA A 438 -7.47 -1.05 4.46
CA ALA A 438 -7.33 -0.07 3.38
C ALA A 438 -7.92 1.29 3.78
N LEU A 439 -9.13 1.31 4.34
CA LEU A 439 -9.80 2.54 4.77
C LEU A 439 -9.08 3.17 5.97
N THR A 440 -8.55 2.37 6.89
CA THR A 440 -7.74 2.84 8.02
C THR A 440 -6.48 3.58 7.54
N ALA A 441 -5.81 3.07 6.49
CA ALA A 441 -4.70 3.80 5.85
C ALA A 441 -5.20 5.02 5.07
N TRP A 442 -6.31 4.89 4.34
CA TRP A 442 -6.88 5.95 3.52
C TRP A 442 -7.29 7.19 4.32
N VAL A 443 -7.97 7.00 5.46
CA VAL A 443 -8.39 8.13 6.32
C VAL A 443 -7.21 8.86 6.93
N ALA A 444 -6.07 8.20 7.09
CA ALA A 444 -4.87 8.80 7.66
C ALA A 444 -4.06 9.60 6.63
N ARG A 445 -4.39 9.52 5.32
CA ARG A 445 -3.67 10.27 4.27
C ARG A 445 -3.89 11.78 4.36
N ASP A 446 -5.10 12.20 4.75
CA ASP A 446 -5.47 13.61 4.88
C ASP A 446 -6.52 13.80 5.97
N ARG A 447 -6.47 14.94 6.66
CA ARG A 447 -7.41 15.28 7.75
C ARG A 447 -8.89 15.31 7.30
N GLY A 448 -9.16 15.68 6.05
CA GLY A 448 -10.50 15.79 5.47
C GLY A 448 -11.12 14.44 5.13
N ASN A 449 -10.32 13.38 5.03
CA ASN A 449 -10.77 12.07 4.57
C ASN A 449 -11.81 11.45 5.52
N THR A 450 -11.76 11.76 6.83
CA THR A 450 -12.79 11.28 7.76
C THR A 450 -14.18 11.78 7.37
N ALA A 451 -14.30 13.06 7.01
CA ALA A 451 -15.59 13.66 6.65
C ALA A 451 -16.12 13.10 5.33
N ILE A 452 -15.24 12.92 4.33
CA ILE A 452 -15.57 12.33 3.04
C ILE A 452 -16.07 10.89 3.23
N LEU A 453 -15.32 10.06 3.96
CA LEU A 453 -15.73 8.68 4.20
C LEU A 453 -17.04 8.60 5.00
N ARG A 454 -17.28 9.51 5.95
CA ARG A 454 -18.56 9.60 6.66
C ARG A 454 -19.71 9.83 5.69
N ALA A 455 -19.58 10.81 4.78
CA ALA A 455 -20.62 11.10 3.80
C ALA A 455 -20.92 9.87 2.93
N VAL A 456 -19.89 9.14 2.50
CA VAL A 456 -20.04 7.89 1.75
C VAL A 456 -20.76 6.82 2.58
N LEU A 457 -20.35 6.58 3.82
CA LEU A 457 -20.98 5.59 4.72
C LEU A 457 -22.46 5.91 4.96
N VAL A 458 -22.79 7.17 5.21
CA VAL A 458 -24.19 7.63 5.38
C VAL A 458 -24.98 7.42 4.09
N SER A 459 -24.43 7.78 2.93
CA SER A 459 -25.09 7.57 1.63
C SER A 459 -25.33 6.08 1.31
N LYS A 460 -24.57 5.19 1.96
CA LYS A 460 -24.71 3.74 1.88
C LYS A 460 -25.54 3.17 3.02
N GLY A 461 -26.27 3.99 3.77
CA GLY A 461 -27.24 3.57 4.78
C GLY A 461 -26.63 3.16 6.13
N LEU A 462 -25.41 3.61 6.47
CA LEU A 462 -24.85 3.42 7.82
C LEU A 462 -25.18 4.56 8.79
N GLY A 463 -25.92 5.58 8.35
CA GLY A 463 -26.18 6.81 9.12
C GLY A 463 -27.61 6.99 9.65
N GLU A 464 -28.48 5.98 9.53
CA GLU A 464 -29.93 6.15 9.78
C GLU A 464 -30.38 5.82 11.21
N ASP A 465 -29.45 5.47 12.10
CA ASP A 465 -29.80 5.24 13.50
C ASP A 465 -30.17 6.59 14.14
N LYS A 466 -31.36 6.66 14.77
CA LYS A 466 -31.85 7.85 15.51
C LYS A 466 -31.07 8.12 16.80
N ASP A 467 -30.04 7.32 17.08
CA ASP A 467 -29.19 7.40 18.26
C ASP A 467 -28.11 8.48 18.08
N ASP A 468 -27.55 9.00 19.19
CA ASP A 468 -26.56 10.09 19.17
C ASP A 468 -25.27 9.75 18.38
N GLU A 469 -24.92 8.47 18.29
CA GLU A 469 -23.82 7.94 17.46
C GLU A 469 -24.39 6.89 16.49
N ASP A 470 -24.32 7.16 15.19
CA ASP A 470 -24.75 6.20 14.15
C ASP A 470 -23.66 5.14 13.88
N ALA A 471 -23.98 4.11 13.08
CA ALA A 471 -23.02 3.06 12.75
C ALA A 471 -21.82 3.57 11.95
N ALA A 472 -21.98 4.65 11.17
CA ALA A 472 -20.88 5.27 10.44
C ALA A 472 -19.88 5.93 11.41
N ASP A 473 -20.36 6.64 12.42
CA ASP A 473 -19.53 7.26 13.46
C ASP A 473 -18.77 6.21 14.28
N ARG A 474 -19.45 5.13 14.72
CA ARG A 474 -18.80 4.01 15.41
C ARG A 474 -17.71 3.38 14.56
N PHE A 475 -17.98 3.14 13.28
CA PHE A 475 -17.00 2.58 12.35
C PHE A 475 -15.78 3.51 12.17
N LEU A 476 -16.00 4.80 11.95
CA LEU A 476 -14.93 5.79 11.79
C LEU A 476 -14.07 5.92 13.05
N ARG A 477 -14.69 5.86 14.23
CA ARG A 477 -13.99 5.83 15.52
C ARG A 477 -13.06 4.62 15.62
N LEU A 478 -13.50 3.45 15.14
CA LEU A 478 -12.71 2.22 15.17
C LEU A 478 -11.50 2.26 14.21
N ILE A 479 -11.66 2.77 12.99
CA ILE A 479 -10.57 2.81 11.99
C ILE A 479 -9.57 3.97 12.19
N ARG A 480 -9.78 4.83 13.19
CA ARG A 480 -8.83 5.89 13.58
C ARG A 480 -7.90 5.48 14.72
N GLY A 481 -7.75 4.18 14.96
CA GLY A 481 -6.94 3.65 16.05
C GLY A 481 -7.68 3.76 17.38
N PHE A 482 -8.53 2.80 17.67
CA PHE A 482 -9.33 2.83 18.89
C PHE A 482 -8.54 2.44 20.15
N VAL A 483 -7.68 1.43 20.01
CA VAL A 483 -6.87 0.86 21.09
C VAL A 483 -5.41 0.77 20.66
N SER A 484 -4.48 1.00 21.59
CA SER A 484 -3.05 0.86 21.31
C SER A 484 -2.69 -0.62 21.20
N PRO A 485 -2.02 -1.07 20.12
CA PRO A 485 -1.58 -2.46 20.00
C PRO A 485 -0.63 -2.92 21.11
N THR A 486 0.19 -2.01 21.65
CA THR A 486 1.25 -2.34 22.62
C THR A 486 0.91 -2.01 24.06
N LYS A 487 -0.09 -1.15 24.29
CA LYS A 487 -0.56 -0.73 25.61
C LYS A 487 -2.07 -0.57 25.59
N PRO A 488 -2.82 -1.66 25.40
CA PRO A 488 -4.27 -1.58 25.28
C PRO A 488 -4.90 -1.13 26.59
N ASP A 489 -5.87 -0.22 26.50
CA ASP A 489 -6.71 0.17 27.63
C ASP A 489 -7.76 -0.93 27.90
N PRO A 490 -7.81 -1.53 29.10
CA PRO A 490 -8.77 -2.57 29.43
C PRO A 490 -10.23 -2.19 29.20
N GLU A 491 -10.62 -0.94 29.47
CA GLU A 491 -12.00 -0.48 29.29
C GLU A 491 -12.39 -0.44 27.81
N ARG A 492 -11.46 -0.03 26.95
CA ARG A 492 -11.64 -0.05 25.50
C ARG A 492 -11.66 -1.46 24.95
N LEU A 493 -10.89 -2.38 25.52
CA LEU A 493 -10.99 -3.80 25.15
C LEU A 493 -12.38 -4.37 25.46
N ASP A 494 -12.97 -3.99 26.60
CA ASP A 494 -14.37 -4.33 26.92
C ASP A 494 -15.35 -3.75 25.90
N GLU A 495 -15.15 -2.49 25.53
CA GLU A 495 -15.98 -1.84 24.52
C GLU A 495 -15.89 -2.55 23.16
N LEU A 496 -14.70 -2.97 22.74
CA LEU A 496 -14.54 -3.78 21.53
C LEU A 496 -15.32 -5.10 21.62
N GLY A 497 -15.36 -5.74 22.78
CA GLY A 497 -16.16 -6.95 23.02
C GLY A 497 -17.67 -6.72 22.92
N LYS A 498 -18.15 -5.50 23.20
CA LYS A 498 -19.54 -5.07 22.98
C LYS A 498 -19.79 -4.75 21.51
N LEU A 499 -18.88 -4.03 20.86
CA LEU A 499 -18.96 -3.66 19.44
C LEU A 499 -18.85 -4.87 18.50
N LEU A 500 -18.21 -5.96 18.93
CA LEU A 500 -18.31 -7.23 18.23
C LEU A 500 -19.76 -7.71 18.15
N ALA A 501 -20.64 -7.42 19.11
CA ALA A 501 -22.06 -7.79 19.03
C ALA A 501 -22.94 -6.76 18.28
N ASP A 502 -22.35 -5.74 17.64
CA ASP A 502 -23.09 -4.72 16.89
C ASP A 502 -23.87 -5.34 15.71
N LYS A 503 -25.05 -4.80 15.41
CA LYS A 503 -25.88 -5.22 14.27
C LYS A 503 -25.20 -4.98 12.91
N SER A 504 -24.32 -3.97 12.84
CA SER A 504 -23.61 -3.54 11.64
C SER A 504 -22.36 -4.38 11.41
N ILE A 505 -22.32 -5.15 10.30
CA ILE A 505 -21.13 -5.89 9.86
C ILE A 505 -19.87 -5.00 9.81
N PRO A 506 -19.90 -3.80 9.17
CA PRO A 506 -18.78 -2.86 9.19
C PRO A 506 -18.18 -2.61 10.58
N VAL A 507 -19.02 -2.35 11.59
CA VAL A 507 -18.59 -2.07 12.96
C VAL A 507 -17.95 -3.30 13.59
N ARG A 508 -18.55 -4.49 13.39
CA ARG A 508 -18.01 -5.76 13.88
C ARG A 508 -16.63 -6.07 13.29
N GLU A 509 -16.46 -5.88 11.98
CA GLU A 509 -15.20 -6.11 11.28
C GLU A 509 -14.12 -5.14 11.77
N ALA A 510 -14.43 -3.86 11.95
CA ALA A 510 -13.49 -2.88 12.48
C ALA A 510 -13.13 -3.14 13.96
N ALA A 511 -14.09 -3.61 14.77
CA ALA A 511 -13.82 -4.00 16.15
C ALA A 511 -12.88 -5.21 16.21
N LEU A 512 -13.15 -6.23 15.39
CA LEU A 512 -12.27 -7.39 15.29
C LEU A 512 -10.85 -7.01 14.84
N TRP A 513 -10.74 -6.14 13.84
CA TRP A 513 -9.46 -5.64 13.33
C TRP A 513 -8.62 -5.00 14.44
N ASN A 514 -9.27 -4.22 15.33
CA ASN A 514 -8.61 -3.60 16.48
C ASN A 514 -8.15 -4.65 17.51
N ILE A 515 -8.97 -5.67 17.83
CA ILE A 515 -8.57 -6.74 18.75
C ILE A 515 -7.40 -7.56 18.18
N ALA A 516 -7.44 -7.86 16.88
CA ALA A 516 -6.37 -8.59 16.19
C ALA A 516 -5.05 -7.79 16.19
N SER A 517 -5.13 -6.47 16.02
CA SER A 517 -3.97 -5.57 16.11
C SER A 517 -3.30 -5.63 17.48
N VAL A 518 -4.09 -5.67 18.57
CA VAL A 518 -3.58 -5.83 19.95
C VAL A 518 -2.98 -7.20 20.18
N ASP A 519 -3.68 -8.27 19.76
CA ASP A 519 -3.22 -9.63 19.96
C ASP A 519 -1.85 -9.90 19.32
N LEU A 520 -1.69 -9.40 18.10
CA LEU A 520 -0.49 -9.53 17.27
C LEU A 520 0.54 -8.42 17.51
N GLU A 521 0.22 -7.44 18.35
CA GLU A 521 1.04 -6.25 18.64
C GLU A 521 1.54 -5.54 17.37
N THR A 522 0.67 -5.46 16.35
CA THR A 522 0.99 -4.87 15.04
C THR A 522 -0.06 -3.86 14.63
N TRP A 523 0.37 -2.84 13.89
CA TRP A 523 -0.50 -1.84 13.29
C TRP A 523 -1.19 -2.31 12.02
N VAL A 524 -0.71 -3.40 11.44
CA VAL A 524 -1.25 -4.03 10.25
C VAL A 524 -1.40 -5.51 10.59
N PRO A 525 -2.54 -5.93 11.16
CA PRO A 525 -2.76 -7.34 11.42
C PRO A 525 -2.76 -8.03 10.04
N PRO A 526 -1.91 -9.07 9.83
CA PRO A 526 -2.08 -9.91 8.66
C PRO A 526 -3.52 -10.45 8.67
N PRO A 527 -4.11 -10.73 7.50
CA PRO A 527 -5.39 -11.42 7.46
C PRO A 527 -5.26 -12.70 8.29
N ALA A 528 -6.01 -12.75 9.39
CA ALA A 528 -5.87 -13.80 10.37
C ALA A 528 -6.22 -15.15 9.74
N ARG A 529 -5.32 -16.12 9.73
CA ARG A 529 -5.66 -17.50 9.31
C ARG A 529 -6.72 -18.18 10.20
N ALA A 530 -7.15 -17.50 11.26
CA ALA A 530 -8.19 -17.97 12.16
C ALA A 530 -9.56 -17.98 11.45
N ASN A 531 -10.48 -18.81 11.94
CA ASN A 531 -11.83 -18.99 11.42
C ASN A 531 -12.73 -17.76 11.73
N VAL A 532 -12.38 -16.63 11.12
CA VAL A 532 -13.02 -15.32 11.30
C VAL A 532 -14.30 -15.18 10.47
N GLY A 533 -14.62 -16.17 9.62
CA GLY A 533 -15.80 -16.16 8.76
C GLY A 533 -17.13 -15.91 9.49
N ALA A 534 -17.22 -16.26 10.77
CA ALA A 534 -18.40 -16.03 11.58
C ALA A 534 -18.77 -14.54 11.73
N VAL A 535 -17.87 -13.57 11.55
CA VAL A 535 -18.20 -12.13 11.66
C VAL A 535 -19.32 -11.70 10.71
N GLY A 536 -19.39 -12.30 9.52
CA GLY A 536 -20.47 -12.05 8.56
C GLY A 536 -21.77 -12.78 8.88
N ALA A 537 -21.76 -13.74 9.80
CA ALA A 537 -22.96 -14.50 10.14
C ALA A 537 -24.00 -13.63 10.86
N ALA A 538 -25.26 -14.07 10.79
CA ALA A 538 -26.35 -13.46 11.54
C ALA A 538 -26.01 -13.47 13.05
N VAL A 539 -26.24 -12.35 13.72
CA VAL A 539 -25.87 -12.16 15.15
C VAL A 539 -26.50 -13.25 16.06
N ASN A 540 -27.62 -13.82 15.66
CA ASN A 540 -28.34 -14.84 16.42
C ASN A 540 -27.91 -16.28 16.11
N SER A 541 -26.99 -16.51 15.16
CA SER A 541 -26.54 -17.86 14.82
C SER A 541 -25.69 -18.48 15.93
N GLU A 542 -25.77 -19.80 16.10
CA GLU A 542 -24.97 -20.51 17.10
C GLU A 542 -23.46 -20.37 16.85
N ASP A 543 -23.05 -20.39 15.59
CA ASP A 543 -21.65 -20.17 15.22
C ASP A 543 -21.17 -18.78 15.62
N TYR A 544 -22.04 -17.77 15.51
CA TYR A 544 -21.69 -16.42 15.92
C TYR A 544 -21.59 -16.27 17.43
N LYS A 545 -22.50 -16.90 18.19
CA LYS A 545 -22.43 -16.91 19.65
C LYS A 545 -21.12 -17.57 20.13
N LYS A 546 -20.73 -18.70 19.53
CA LYS A 546 -19.44 -19.35 19.83
C LYS A 546 -18.26 -18.43 19.52
N PHE A 547 -18.29 -17.78 18.35
CA PHE A 547 -17.29 -16.78 17.97
C PHE A 547 -17.16 -15.66 19.01
N LEU A 548 -18.28 -15.08 19.47
CA LEU A 548 -18.29 -14.03 20.49
C LEU A 548 -17.71 -14.51 21.82
N VAL A 549 -18.06 -15.73 22.26
CA VAL A 549 -17.49 -16.32 23.49
C VAL A 549 -15.97 -16.47 23.37
N THR A 550 -15.48 -16.99 22.25
CA THR A 550 -14.03 -17.13 22.01
C THR A 550 -13.31 -15.78 22.06
N TRP A 551 -13.82 -14.75 21.38
CA TRP A 551 -13.17 -13.45 21.34
C TRP A 551 -13.28 -12.66 22.64
N ARG A 552 -14.36 -12.81 23.41
CA ARG A 552 -14.45 -12.26 24.77
C ARG A 552 -13.44 -12.91 25.71
N GLY A 553 -13.30 -14.24 25.65
CA GLY A 553 -12.24 -14.94 26.38
C GLY A 553 -10.85 -14.44 26.00
N LYS A 554 -10.62 -14.15 24.72
CA LYS A 554 -9.37 -13.56 24.23
C LYS A 554 -9.14 -12.13 24.73
N ILE A 555 -10.17 -11.29 24.75
CA ILE A 555 -10.11 -9.95 25.36
C ILE A 555 -9.67 -10.03 26.83
N GLU A 556 -10.25 -10.94 27.62
CA GLU A 556 -9.85 -11.14 29.03
C GLU A 556 -8.39 -11.57 29.17
N MET A 557 -7.87 -12.37 28.25
CA MET A 557 -6.44 -12.71 28.22
C MET A 557 -5.58 -11.49 27.89
N LEU A 558 -5.99 -10.65 26.93
CA LEU A 558 -5.24 -9.46 26.52
C LEU A 558 -5.16 -8.42 27.65
N LYS A 559 -6.23 -8.23 28.43
CA LYS A 559 -6.23 -7.34 29.60
C LYS A 559 -5.22 -7.75 30.67
N LYS A 560 -4.98 -9.06 30.81
CA LYS A 560 -4.06 -9.62 31.81
C LYS A 560 -2.60 -9.59 31.37
N ARG A 561 -2.31 -9.17 30.13
CA ARG A 561 -0.94 -9.07 29.61
C ARG A 561 -0.22 -7.89 30.28
N THR A 562 0.59 -8.17 31.30
CA THR A 562 1.32 -7.18 32.11
C THR A 562 2.59 -6.66 31.43
N THR A 563 3.06 -7.28 30.34
CA THR A 563 4.28 -6.87 29.64
C THR A 563 4.03 -6.96 28.13
N PRO A 564 4.37 -5.93 27.34
CA PRO A 564 4.38 -6.05 25.89
C PRO A 564 5.28 -7.23 25.53
N PHE A 565 4.84 -8.12 24.64
CA PHE A 565 5.76 -9.10 24.10
C PHE A 565 6.85 -8.29 23.37
N PRO A 566 8.14 -8.47 23.68
CA PRO A 566 9.14 -7.95 22.76
C PRO A 566 8.85 -8.63 21.42
N LEU A 567 8.48 -7.83 20.40
CA LEU A 567 8.29 -8.35 19.04
C LEU A 567 9.46 -9.29 18.74
N PRO A 568 9.21 -10.55 18.34
CA PRO A 568 10.28 -11.49 18.09
C PRO A 568 11.22 -10.86 17.07
N ARG A 569 12.36 -10.37 17.55
CA ARG A 569 13.40 -9.88 16.64
C ARG A 569 13.72 -11.08 15.76
N PRO A 570 13.75 -10.94 14.43
CA PRO A 570 14.16 -12.03 13.57
C PRO A 570 15.47 -12.57 14.13
N VAL A 571 15.43 -13.81 14.61
CA VAL A 571 16.62 -14.48 15.14
C VAL A 571 17.61 -14.42 13.99
N PRO A 572 18.80 -13.82 14.17
CA PRO A 572 19.82 -13.85 13.13
C PRO A 572 19.93 -15.30 12.70
N LYS A 573 19.64 -15.60 11.42
CA LYS A 573 19.92 -16.94 10.90
C LYS A 573 21.41 -17.11 11.14
N ASP A 574 21.78 -17.97 12.10
CA ASP A 574 23.17 -18.22 12.44
C ASP A 574 23.90 -18.47 11.13
N GLY A 575 24.71 -17.47 10.75
CA GLY A 575 25.53 -17.56 9.58
C GLY A 575 26.47 -18.72 9.85
N LYS A 576 26.21 -19.87 9.24
CA LYS A 576 27.27 -20.83 8.97
C LYS A 576 28.23 -20.10 8.03
N GLU A 577 29.15 -19.34 8.63
CA GLU A 577 30.37 -18.94 7.99
C GLU A 577 31.06 -20.23 7.54
N GLY A 578 30.85 -20.57 6.27
CA GLY A 578 31.71 -21.52 5.59
C GLY A 578 33.10 -20.90 5.57
N LYS A 579 33.95 -21.32 6.51
CA LYS A 579 35.41 -21.24 6.33
C LYS A 579 35.74 -22.15 5.16
N GLY A 580 35.90 -21.55 3.98
CA GLY A 580 36.51 -22.13 2.79
C GLY A 580 37.72 -21.31 2.42
#